data_AF-A0A831PT49-F1
#
_entry.id   AF-A0A831PT49-F1
#
_cell.length_a   1.000
_cell.length_b   1.000
_cell.length_c   1.000
_cell.angle_alpha   90.00
_cell.angle_beta   90.00
_cell.angle_gamma   90.00
#
_symmetry.space_group_name_H-M   'P 1'
#
loop_
_entity.id
_entity.type
_entity.pdbx_description
1 polymer ?
#
loop_
_entity_poly.entity_id
_entity_poly.type
_entity_poly.pdbx_seq_one_letter_code
_entity_poly.pdbx_strand_id
1 'polypeptide(L)'
;MERRMYPTWMARLGFAVARSICFRSPLLKGTYAITTHPLMDELVAAARLGELTCTLRSGVPVRVRLRDYNGRIIALFGLVEPAITRLIRRLAADDVECLLDIGSNYGGVGLNCIAPGVELHLFEPQPDLCNRLRESLADPRCRSARLHECALADHEGEFELVIDPNHTGAAFLAQGNSAPGAQRGEIRRVRVVDAERYLPSVLRGRPFAAKVDVEGGELAVVPALLRQPRMRFCIFESGIAANRAVLWEQVAAAGLRLYAIANGLWKPKLTEIHSAAGMAGQSDFLALAPDAALLARLPR
;
A
#
# COMPACT_ATOMS: atom_id res chain seq x y z
N MET A 1 15.59 -6.35 -33.40
CA MET A 1 15.64 -5.01 -32.80
C MET A 1 16.92 -4.94 -31.96
N GLU A 2 17.97 -4.30 -32.48
CA GLU A 2 19.23 -4.16 -31.74
C GLU A 2 18.99 -3.30 -30.49
N ARG A 3 19.29 -3.83 -29.30
CA ARG A 3 19.23 -3.05 -28.06
C ARG A 3 20.28 -1.94 -28.15
N ARG A 4 19.90 -0.69 -27.90
CA ARG A 4 20.85 0.42 -27.86
C ARG A 4 21.77 0.20 -26.65
N MET A 5 23.02 -0.19 -26.90
CA MET A 5 24.02 -0.30 -25.86
C MET A 5 24.49 1.10 -25.43
N TYR A 6 23.75 1.72 -24.51
CA TYR A 6 24.26 2.89 -23.80
C TYR A 6 25.38 2.45 -22.85
N PRO A 7 26.50 3.21 -22.74
CA PRO A 7 27.46 3.04 -21.67
C PRO A 7 26.77 3.09 -20.29
N THR A 8 27.17 2.22 -19.35
CA THR A 8 26.53 2.10 -18.03
C THR A 8 26.45 3.43 -17.28
N TRP A 9 27.45 4.31 -17.42
CA TRP A 9 27.45 5.63 -16.78
C TRP A 9 26.36 6.55 -17.36
N MET A 10 26.07 6.48 -18.66
CA MET A 10 24.99 7.24 -19.29
C MET A 10 23.63 6.76 -18.81
N ALA A 11 23.43 5.44 -18.69
CA ALA A 11 22.20 4.88 -18.17
C ALA A 11 21.97 5.27 -16.70
N ARG A 12 23.03 5.29 -15.88
CA ARG A 12 22.98 5.78 -14.48
C ARG A 12 22.61 7.26 -14.41
N LEU A 13 23.22 8.09 -15.26
CA LEU A 13 22.89 9.52 -15.35
C LEU A 13 21.43 9.72 -15.80
N GLY A 14 20.98 9.00 -16.82
CA GLY A 14 19.60 9.04 -17.31
C GLY A 14 18.59 8.67 -16.23
N PHE A 15 18.85 7.60 -15.48
CA PHE A 15 18.01 7.22 -14.34
C PHE A 15 18.01 8.28 -13.23
N ALA A 16 19.18 8.86 -12.90
CA ALA A 16 19.28 9.92 -11.91
C ALA A 16 18.51 11.19 -12.33
N VAL A 17 18.56 11.56 -13.61
CA VAL A 17 17.77 12.67 -14.18
C VAL A 17 16.28 12.36 -14.10
N ALA A 18 15.86 11.17 -14.53
CA ALA A 18 14.46 10.73 -14.45
C ALA A 18 13.94 10.79 -13.01
N ARG A 19 14.72 10.27 -12.06
CA ARG A 19 14.43 10.37 -10.62
C ARG A 19 14.34 11.82 -10.17
N SER A 20 15.27 12.69 -10.53
CA SER A 20 15.24 14.10 -10.14
C SER A 20 13.98 14.81 -10.65
N ILE A 21 13.55 14.52 -11.88
CA ILE A 21 12.32 15.10 -12.47
C ILE A 21 11.08 14.54 -11.77
N CYS A 22 10.95 13.21 -11.71
CA CYS A 22 9.80 12.52 -11.11
C CYS A 22 9.64 12.86 -9.62
N PHE A 23 10.76 12.97 -8.89
CA PHE A 23 10.75 13.36 -7.49
C PHE A 23 10.38 14.84 -7.31
N ARG A 24 10.60 15.74 -8.27
CA ARG A 24 10.12 17.14 -8.13
C ARG A 24 8.67 17.31 -8.56
N SER A 25 8.17 16.43 -9.41
CA SER A 25 6.82 16.52 -9.99
C SER A 25 6.05 15.20 -9.80
N PRO A 26 5.63 14.87 -8.56
CA PRO A 26 4.83 13.67 -8.32
C PRO A 26 3.46 13.82 -8.97
N LEU A 27 3.30 13.18 -10.12
CA LEU A 27 2.01 13.13 -10.80
C LEU A 27 1.04 12.30 -9.96
N LEU A 28 -0.21 12.76 -9.84
CA LEU A 28 -1.29 11.94 -9.27
C LEU A 28 -1.73 10.83 -10.22
N LYS A 29 -1.36 10.92 -11.50
CA LYS A 29 -1.73 9.98 -12.56
C LYS A 29 -0.54 9.75 -13.49
N GLY A 30 -0.37 8.52 -13.96
CA GLY A 30 0.68 8.18 -14.94
C GLY A 30 2.01 7.75 -14.32
N THR A 31 2.11 7.61 -13.00
CA THR A 31 3.25 6.95 -12.33
C THR A 31 3.49 5.55 -12.90
N TYR A 32 2.41 4.77 -13.09
CA TYR A 32 2.46 3.47 -13.76
C TYR A 32 3.09 3.60 -15.15
N ALA A 33 2.52 4.46 -16.01
CA ALA A 33 2.94 4.60 -17.40
C ALA A 33 4.42 5.01 -17.55
N ILE A 34 4.94 5.82 -16.63
CA ILE A 34 6.37 6.18 -16.60
C ILE A 34 7.22 4.99 -16.14
N THR A 35 6.79 4.32 -15.07
CA THR A 35 7.57 3.27 -14.40
C THR A 35 7.68 2.00 -15.24
N THR A 36 6.63 1.66 -15.98
CA THR A 36 6.55 0.49 -16.88
C THR A 36 6.93 0.82 -18.32
N HIS A 37 7.38 2.06 -18.59
CA HIS A 37 7.82 2.44 -19.93
C HIS A 37 9.07 1.61 -20.33
N PRO A 38 9.15 1.05 -21.55
CA PRO A 38 10.28 0.21 -21.98
C PRO A 38 11.66 0.86 -21.84
N LEU A 39 11.73 2.20 -22.00
CA LEU A 39 12.97 2.96 -21.75
C LEU A 39 13.42 2.90 -20.29
N MET A 40 12.50 2.84 -19.32
CA MET A 40 12.88 2.69 -17.91
C MET A 40 13.42 1.30 -17.62
N ASP A 41 12.84 0.26 -18.21
CA ASP A 41 13.39 -1.10 -18.12
C ASP A 41 14.80 -1.18 -18.73
N GLU A 42 15.00 -0.57 -19.90
CA GLU A 42 16.31 -0.49 -20.55
C GLU A 42 17.31 0.29 -19.70
N LEU A 43 16.92 1.44 -19.14
CA LEU A 43 17.76 2.25 -18.26
C LEU A 43 18.18 1.48 -17.01
N VAL A 44 17.24 0.85 -16.30
CA VAL A 44 17.53 0.07 -15.08
C VAL A 44 18.46 -1.11 -15.41
N ALA A 45 18.20 -1.83 -16.50
CA ALA A 45 19.03 -2.93 -16.96
C ALA A 45 20.45 -2.49 -17.35
N ALA A 46 20.57 -1.44 -18.18
CA ALA A 46 21.85 -0.92 -18.68
C ALA A 46 22.69 -0.27 -17.57
N ALA A 47 22.04 0.37 -16.60
CA ALA A 47 22.69 0.97 -15.43
C ALA A 47 23.18 -0.08 -14.42
N ARG A 48 22.79 -1.35 -14.60
CA ARG A 48 23.05 -2.49 -13.70
C ARG A 48 22.64 -2.18 -12.26
N LEU A 49 21.49 -1.53 -12.11
CA LEU A 49 20.96 -1.16 -10.80
C LEU A 49 20.10 -2.33 -10.28
N GLY A 50 20.52 -2.95 -9.19
CA GLY A 50 19.75 -4.01 -8.51
C GLY A 50 18.91 -3.44 -7.39
N GLU A 51 19.59 -2.97 -6.35
CA GLU A 51 18.97 -2.33 -5.18
C GLU A 51 19.46 -0.90 -5.03
N LEU A 52 18.64 -0.08 -4.39
CA LEU A 52 18.95 1.31 -4.12
C LEU A 52 18.34 1.74 -2.80
N THR A 53 19.09 2.47 -1.99
CA THR A 53 18.51 3.25 -0.89
C THR A 53 17.99 4.57 -1.45
N CYS A 54 16.69 4.78 -1.34
CA CYS A 54 16.02 6.01 -1.74
C CYS A 54 15.37 6.67 -0.52
N THR A 55 14.88 7.89 -0.71
CA THR A 55 14.27 8.68 0.35
C THR A 55 12.81 8.88 0.01
N LEU A 56 11.91 8.51 0.92
CA LEU A 56 10.49 8.80 0.82
C LEU A 56 10.23 10.31 0.91
N ARG A 57 9.00 10.75 0.57
CA ARG A 57 8.61 12.16 0.76
C ARG A 57 8.61 12.60 2.22
N SER A 58 8.45 11.66 3.16
CA SER A 58 8.63 11.91 4.60
C SER A 58 10.08 12.12 5.02
N GLY A 59 11.05 11.88 4.14
CA GLY A 59 12.48 11.92 4.46
C GLY A 59 13.04 10.60 4.99
N VAL A 60 12.21 9.58 5.20
CA VAL A 60 12.63 8.25 5.67
C VAL A 60 13.40 7.52 4.56
N PRO A 61 14.60 6.97 4.84
CA PRO A 61 15.33 6.14 3.89
C PRO A 61 14.66 4.76 3.77
N VAL A 62 14.55 4.25 2.54
CA VAL A 62 14.02 2.92 2.25
C VAL A 62 14.90 2.24 1.21
N ARG A 63 15.26 0.97 1.45
CA ARG A 63 16.05 0.17 0.51
C ARG A 63 15.12 -0.63 -0.42
N VAL A 64 15.10 -0.28 -1.70
CA VAL A 64 14.20 -0.85 -2.70
C VAL A 64 14.92 -1.68 -3.76
N ARG A 65 14.22 -2.64 -4.36
CA ARG A 65 14.68 -3.33 -5.58
C ARG A 65 14.10 -2.61 -6.79
N LEU A 66 14.92 -2.25 -7.79
CA LEU A 66 14.43 -1.55 -8.98
C LEU A 66 13.77 -2.45 -10.02
N ARG A 67 13.97 -3.77 -9.89
CA ARG A 67 13.24 -4.77 -10.68
C ARG A 67 11.82 -4.99 -10.18
N ASP A 68 11.57 -4.66 -8.91
CA ASP A 68 10.24 -4.64 -8.36
C ASP A 68 9.50 -3.35 -8.77
N TYR A 69 8.22 -3.48 -9.11
CA TYR A 69 7.37 -2.37 -9.51
C TYR A 69 7.28 -1.29 -8.42
N ASN A 70 6.88 -1.68 -7.20
CA ASN A 70 6.72 -0.74 -6.09
C ASN A 70 8.05 -0.09 -5.70
N GLY A 71 9.11 -0.88 -5.67
CA GLY A 71 10.46 -0.41 -5.44
C GLY A 71 10.92 0.61 -6.49
N ARG A 72 10.58 0.40 -7.77
CA ARG A 72 10.89 1.36 -8.84
C ARG A 72 10.07 2.64 -8.74
N ILE A 73 8.78 2.56 -8.41
CA ILE A 73 7.96 3.77 -8.18
C ILE A 73 8.56 4.57 -7.03
N ILE A 74 8.89 3.94 -5.91
CA ILE A 74 9.49 4.63 -4.77
C ILE A 74 10.82 5.26 -5.17
N ALA A 75 11.67 4.56 -5.93
CA ALA A 75 12.94 5.11 -6.39
C ALA A 75 12.79 6.37 -7.24
N LEU A 76 11.74 6.45 -8.09
CA LEU A 76 11.49 7.59 -8.97
C LEU A 76 10.73 8.72 -8.28
N PHE A 77 9.69 8.40 -7.52
CA PHE A 77 8.70 9.37 -7.03
C PHE A 77 8.74 9.59 -5.51
N GLY A 78 9.33 8.66 -4.74
CA GLY A 78 9.35 8.69 -3.26
C GLY A 78 8.01 8.33 -2.60
N LEU A 79 7.06 7.81 -3.36
CA LEU A 79 5.69 7.47 -2.94
C LEU A 79 5.08 6.46 -3.92
N VAL A 80 4.20 5.57 -3.47
CA VAL A 80 3.55 4.56 -4.33
C VAL A 80 2.17 5.02 -4.77
N GLU A 81 1.35 5.46 -3.83
CA GLU A 81 -0.06 5.78 -4.06
C GLU A 81 -0.35 7.24 -3.70
N PRO A 82 -0.12 8.21 -4.61
CA PRO A 82 -0.19 9.63 -4.30
C PRO A 82 -1.57 10.07 -3.79
N ALA A 83 -2.65 9.56 -4.39
CA ALA A 83 -4.00 9.93 -4.02
C ALA A 83 -4.38 9.41 -2.62
N ILE A 84 -4.11 8.14 -2.36
CA ILE A 84 -4.35 7.48 -1.06
C ILE A 84 -3.49 8.13 0.03
N THR A 85 -2.19 8.29 -0.20
CA THR A 85 -1.27 8.96 0.74
C THR A 85 -1.77 10.36 1.11
N ARG A 86 -2.24 11.13 0.12
CA ARG A 86 -2.78 12.47 0.37
C ARG A 86 -4.10 12.43 1.16
N LEU A 87 -4.96 11.47 0.87
CA LEU A 87 -6.23 11.30 1.56
C LEU A 87 -6.01 10.92 3.03
N ILE A 88 -5.13 9.96 3.31
CA ILE A 88 -4.74 9.57 4.67
C ILE A 88 -4.23 10.78 5.44
N ARG A 89 -3.23 11.51 4.90
CA ARG A 89 -2.66 12.69 5.57
C ARG A 89 -3.68 13.80 5.83
N ARG A 90 -4.73 13.89 5.02
CA ARG A 90 -5.79 14.89 5.17
C ARG A 90 -6.85 14.46 6.19
N LEU A 91 -7.15 13.16 6.27
CA LEU A 91 -8.16 12.62 7.18
C LEU A 91 -7.61 12.33 8.58
N ALA A 92 -6.38 11.82 8.68
CA ALA A 92 -5.68 11.45 9.91
C ALA A 92 -5.11 12.67 10.67
N ALA A 93 -5.83 13.79 10.67
CA ALA A 93 -5.56 14.92 11.57
C ALA A 93 -5.77 14.50 13.05
N ASP A 94 -5.92 15.45 13.97
CA ASP A 94 -5.84 15.26 15.44
C ASP A 94 -6.77 14.20 16.07
N ASP A 95 -7.68 13.57 15.32
CA ASP A 95 -8.64 12.57 15.80
C ASP A 95 -8.21 11.11 15.56
N VAL A 96 -7.00 10.89 15.03
CA VAL A 96 -6.41 9.56 14.82
C VAL A 96 -5.16 9.43 15.70
N GLU A 97 -5.11 8.38 16.51
CA GLU A 97 -3.96 8.04 17.35
C GLU A 97 -3.19 6.83 16.82
N CYS A 98 -3.83 5.97 16.00
CA CYS A 98 -3.21 4.81 15.36
C CYS A 98 -3.45 4.82 13.86
N LEU A 99 -2.40 4.64 13.06
CA LEU A 99 -2.50 4.42 11.62
C LEU A 99 -1.99 3.01 11.30
N LEU A 100 -2.82 2.19 10.67
CA LEU A 100 -2.49 0.83 10.27
C LEU A 100 -2.25 0.83 8.76
N ASP A 101 -1.11 0.32 8.33
CA ASP A 101 -0.76 0.09 6.93
C ASP A 101 -0.60 -1.42 6.74
N ILE A 102 -1.67 -2.06 6.27
CA ILE A 102 -1.80 -3.52 6.19
C ILE A 102 -1.54 -3.95 4.75
N GLY A 103 -0.53 -4.80 4.55
CA GLY A 103 0.10 -5.00 3.25
C GLY A 103 1.07 -3.86 2.94
N SER A 104 1.95 -3.55 3.90
CA SER A 104 2.77 -2.35 3.88
C SER A 104 3.83 -2.36 2.77
N ASN A 105 4.24 -3.55 2.32
CA ASN A 105 5.27 -3.76 1.32
C ASN A 105 6.60 -3.09 1.72
N TYR A 106 7.12 -2.13 0.94
CA TYR A 106 8.29 -1.31 1.33
C TYR A 106 7.96 -0.17 2.32
N GLY A 107 6.74 -0.09 2.86
CA GLY A 107 6.29 1.00 3.72
C GLY A 107 5.91 2.27 2.96
N GLY A 108 5.67 2.15 1.65
CA GLY A 108 5.53 3.28 0.74
C GLY A 108 4.40 4.25 1.09
N VAL A 109 3.32 3.77 1.71
CA VAL A 109 2.20 4.61 2.16
C VAL A 109 2.37 4.98 3.64
N GLY A 110 2.45 3.99 4.54
CA GLY A 110 2.51 4.22 5.98
C GLY A 110 3.64 5.16 6.39
N LEU A 111 4.87 4.92 5.90
CA LEU A 111 6.03 5.76 6.26
C LEU A 111 5.96 7.17 5.65
N ASN A 112 5.17 7.38 4.59
CA ASN A 112 4.90 8.72 4.04
C ASN A 112 3.81 9.49 4.83
N CYS A 113 3.10 8.80 5.72
CA CYS A 113 2.02 9.31 6.56
C CYS A 113 2.40 9.43 8.04
N ILE A 114 3.68 9.28 8.40
CA ILE A 114 4.16 9.54 9.76
C ILE A 114 3.75 10.94 10.20
N ALA A 115 3.11 11.03 11.37
CA ALA A 115 2.65 12.27 11.98
C ALA A 115 2.97 12.26 13.49
N PRO A 116 3.26 13.43 14.09
CA PRO A 116 3.40 13.54 15.54
C PRO A 116 2.13 13.06 16.27
N GLY A 117 2.29 12.31 17.36
CA GLY A 117 1.16 11.80 18.15
C GLY A 117 0.47 10.55 17.59
N VAL A 118 0.80 10.12 16.37
CA VAL A 118 0.24 8.92 15.74
C VAL A 118 1.21 7.74 15.87
N GLU A 119 0.72 6.60 16.38
CA GLU A 119 1.44 5.33 16.31
C GLU A 119 1.17 4.65 14.96
N LEU A 120 2.22 4.34 14.21
CA LEU A 120 2.13 3.71 12.90
C LEU A 120 2.36 2.20 13.04
N HIS A 121 1.44 1.38 12.55
CA HIS A 121 1.54 -0.07 12.57
C HIS A 121 1.63 -0.58 11.13
N LEU A 122 2.79 -1.13 10.77
CA LEU A 122 3.07 -1.72 9.46
C LEU A 122 2.88 -3.23 9.56
N PHE A 123 1.96 -3.80 8.79
CA PHE A 123 1.80 -5.25 8.70
C PHE A 123 2.34 -5.73 7.36
N GLU A 124 3.32 -6.63 7.41
CA GLU A 124 3.96 -7.20 6.23
C GLU A 124 4.36 -8.66 6.54
N PRO A 125 3.85 -9.65 5.81
CA PRO A 125 4.24 -11.04 6.03
C PRO A 125 5.55 -11.45 5.34
N GLN A 126 5.97 -10.78 4.25
CA GLN A 126 7.12 -11.21 3.45
C GLN A 126 8.45 -10.91 4.17
N PRO A 127 9.27 -11.93 4.53
CA PRO A 127 10.48 -11.73 5.34
C PRO A 127 11.49 -10.74 4.75
N ASP A 128 11.65 -10.76 3.43
CA ASP A 128 12.54 -9.84 2.71
C ASP A 128 12.12 -8.38 2.82
N LEU A 129 10.81 -8.11 2.78
CA LEU A 129 10.25 -6.77 2.94
C LEU A 129 10.31 -6.35 4.41
N CYS A 130 10.02 -7.27 5.34
CA CYS A 130 10.21 -7.04 6.78
C CYS A 130 11.63 -6.61 7.12
N ASN A 131 12.64 -7.24 6.52
CA ASN A 131 14.04 -6.87 6.73
C ASN A 131 14.33 -5.43 6.27
N ARG A 132 13.78 -5.00 5.14
CA ARG A 132 13.93 -3.63 4.60
C ARG A 132 13.16 -2.61 5.41
N LEU A 133 11.96 -2.96 5.86
CA LEU A 133 11.16 -2.14 6.77
C LEU A 133 11.93 -1.93 8.07
N ARG A 134 12.53 -2.97 8.65
CA ARG A 134 13.33 -2.86 9.88
C ARG A 134 14.51 -1.88 9.73
N GLU A 135 15.18 -1.87 8.59
CA GLU A 135 16.22 -0.87 8.29
C GLU A 135 15.66 0.55 8.23
N SER A 136 14.48 0.72 7.62
CA SER A 136 13.82 2.02 7.50
C SER A 136 13.32 2.54 8.86
N LEU A 137 12.90 1.62 9.73
CA LEU A 137 12.44 1.89 11.10
C LEU A 137 13.57 2.27 12.07
N ALA A 138 14.84 2.07 11.70
CA ALA A 138 15.97 2.57 12.46
C ALA A 138 16.10 4.11 12.39
N ASP A 139 15.40 4.76 11.45
CA ASP A 139 15.38 6.21 11.34
C ASP A 139 14.63 6.86 12.53
N PRO A 140 15.17 7.91 13.18
CA PRO A 140 14.53 8.55 14.33
C PRO A 140 13.11 9.09 14.07
N ARG A 141 12.76 9.38 12.81
CA ARG A 141 11.39 9.79 12.43
C ARG A 141 10.37 8.66 12.62
N CYS A 142 10.83 7.42 12.61
CA CYS A 142 10.02 6.21 12.74
C CYS A 142 9.87 5.73 14.20
N ARG A 143 10.22 6.54 15.21
CA ARG A 143 10.17 6.12 16.64
C ARG A 143 8.81 5.59 17.10
N SER A 144 7.73 6.10 16.51
CA SER A 144 6.35 5.71 16.82
C SER A 144 5.81 4.65 15.86
N ALA A 145 6.65 4.06 15.01
CA ALA A 145 6.27 3.02 14.08
C ALA A 145 6.63 1.62 14.63
N ARG A 146 5.80 0.64 14.32
CA ARG A 146 5.92 -0.77 14.74
C ARG A 146 5.73 -1.67 13.53
N LEU A 147 6.60 -2.65 13.38
CA LEU A 147 6.49 -3.69 12.35
C LEU A 147 5.83 -4.93 12.95
N HIS A 148 4.82 -5.45 12.26
CA HIS A 148 4.14 -6.70 12.54
C HIS A 148 4.43 -7.67 11.40
N GLU A 149 5.32 -8.63 11.65
CA GLU A 149 5.79 -9.62 10.67
C GLU A 149 4.79 -10.78 10.54
N CYS A 150 3.56 -10.46 10.14
CA CYS A 150 2.46 -11.40 9.98
C CYS A 150 1.43 -10.91 8.98
N ALA A 151 0.74 -11.85 8.34
CA ALA A 151 -0.51 -11.58 7.65
C ALA A 151 -1.67 -11.56 8.65
N LEU A 152 -2.67 -10.72 8.38
CA LEU A 152 -3.95 -10.74 9.10
C LEU A 152 -4.94 -11.62 8.32
N ALA A 153 -5.62 -12.54 9.01
CA ALA A 153 -6.68 -13.36 8.45
C ALA A 153 -7.80 -13.60 9.48
N ASP A 154 -8.71 -14.54 9.19
CA ASP A 154 -9.78 -14.99 10.08
C ASP A 154 -9.40 -16.21 10.94
N HIS A 155 -8.11 -16.55 10.98
CA HIS A 155 -7.58 -17.68 11.72
C HIS A 155 -6.11 -17.46 12.12
N GLU A 156 -5.65 -18.23 13.11
CA GLU A 156 -4.24 -18.32 13.48
C GLU A 156 -3.56 -19.44 12.66
N GLY A 157 -2.28 -19.26 12.31
CA GLY A 157 -1.50 -20.32 11.71
C GLY A 157 -0.38 -19.81 10.82
N GLU A 158 -0.17 -20.50 9.71
CA GLU A 158 0.78 -20.13 8.67
C GLU A 158 0.17 -20.33 7.30
N PHE A 159 0.57 -19.52 6.33
CA PHE A 159 0.20 -19.71 4.93
C PHE A 159 1.41 -19.70 4.01
N GLU A 160 1.27 -20.32 2.85
CA GLU A 160 2.25 -20.27 1.78
C GLU A 160 2.04 -18.99 0.95
N LEU A 161 2.98 -18.07 1.07
CA LEU A 161 3.09 -16.87 0.27
C LEU A 161 3.88 -17.18 -1.00
N VAL A 162 3.29 -16.92 -2.17
CA VAL A 162 4.00 -17.01 -3.45
C VAL A 162 4.60 -15.66 -3.78
N ILE A 163 5.93 -15.57 -3.82
CA ILE A 163 6.66 -14.33 -4.07
C ILE A 163 7.08 -14.29 -5.53
N ASP A 164 6.52 -13.35 -6.30
CA ASP A 164 7.04 -13.01 -7.63
C ASP A 164 8.33 -12.19 -7.49
N PRO A 165 9.47 -12.62 -8.07
CA PRO A 165 10.73 -11.88 -8.00
C PRO A 165 10.70 -10.50 -8.67
N ASN A 166 9.73 -10.23 -9.55
CA ASN A 166 9.56 -8.96 -10.26
C ASN A 166 8.37 -8.13 -9.75
N HIS A 167 7.52 -8.70 -8.88
CA HIS A 167 6.36 -8.00 -8.33
C HIS A 167 6.09 -8.45 -6.88
N THR A 168 6.86 -7.93 -5.93
CA THR A 168 6.71 -8.27 -4.51
C THR A 168 5.37 -7.83 -3.93
N GLY A 169 4.64 -6.95 -4.65
CA GLY A 169 3.26 -6.57 -4.32
C GLY A 169 2.22 -7.64 -4.62
N ALA A 170 2.29 -8.39 -5.74
CA ALA A 170 1.27 -9.37 -6.13
C ALA A 170 1.50 -10.75 -5.50
N ALA A 171 1.76 -10.78 -4.19
CA ALA A 171 1.92 -12.04 -3.49
C ALA A 171 0.53 -12.64 -3.20
N PHE A 172 0.12 -13.61 -4.02
CA PHE A 172 -1.18 -14.26 -3.87
C PHE A 172 -1.15 -15.34 -2.78
N LEU A 173 -2.26 -15.49 -2.06
CA LEU A 173 -2.52 -16.69 -1.27
C LEU A 173 -2.56 -17.89 -2.22
N ALA A 174 -1.75 -18.92 -1.95
CA ALA A 174 -1.61 -20.12 -2.77
C ALA A 174 -2.86 -21.05 -2.77
N GLN A 175 -4.08 -20.51 -2.67
CA GLN A 175 -5.29 -21.31 -2.85
C GLN A 175 -5.60 -21.50 -4.35
N GLY A 176 -4.92 -22.48 -4.95
CA GLY A 176 -5.58 -23.44 -5.84
C GLY A 176 -5.76 -23.13 -7.33
N ASN A 177 -5.27 -22.02 -7.91
CA ASN A 177 -5.30 -21.85 -9.38
C ASN A 177 -4.08 -21.09 -9.91
N SER A 178 -2.95 -21.78 -10.06
CA SER A 178 -1.90 -21.31 -10.96
C SER A 178 -2.30 -21.64 -12.40
N ALA A 179 -2.48 -20.62 -13.25
CA ALA A 179 -2.63 -20.83 -14.69
C ALA A 179 -1.42 -21.61 -15.25
N PRO A 180 -1.61 -22.55 -16.20
CA PRO A 180 -0.51 -23.31 -16.78
C PRO A 180 0.48 -22.36 -17.47
N GLY A 181 1.71 -22.26 -16.96
CA GLY A 181 2.80 -21.47 -17.55
C GLY A 181 3.28 -20.25 -16.76
N ALA A 182 2.67 -19.90 -15.61
CA ALA A 182 3.24 -18.90 -14.71
C ALA A 182 4.55 -19.41 -14.09
N GLN A 183 5.63 -18.63 -14.13
CA GLN A 183 6.85 -18.95 -13.39
C GLN A 183 6.46 -19.14 -11.92
N ARG A 184 6.76 -20.31 -11.34
CA ARG A 184 6.49 -20.58 -9.93
C ARG A 184 7.34 -19.59 -9.11
N GLY A 185 6.67 -18.60 -8.51
CA GLY A 185 7.29 -17.71 -7.55
C GLY A 185 7.90 -18.50 -6.39
N GLU A 186 8.79 -17.86 -5.66
CA GLU A 186 9.39 -18.46 -4.48
C GLU A 186 8.31 -18.63 -3.40
N ILE A 187 8.09 -19.86 -2.92
CA ILE A 187 7.14 -20.12 -1.84
C ILE A 187 7.84 -19.87 -0.49
N ARG A 188 7.18 -19.09 0.37
CA ARG A 188 7.60 -18.85 1.75
C ARG A 188 6.43 -19.07 2.71
N ARG A 189 6.67 -19.80 3.79
CA ARG A 189 5.72 -19.90 4.90
C ARG A 189 5.80 -18.63 5.74
N VAL A 190 4.66 -18.01 5.97
CA VAL A 190 4.54 -16.77 6.74
C VAL A 190 3.54 -16.95 7.85
N ARG A 191 3.78 -16.27 8.98
CA ARG A 191 2.87 -16.28 10.12
C ARG A 191 1.57 -15.57 9.77
N VAL A 192 0.46 -16.17 10.16
CA VAL A 192 -0.89 -15.61 10.07
C VAL A 192 -1.44 -15.46 11.48
N VAL A 193 -2.09 -14.33 11.75
CA VAL A 193 -2.80 -14.08 13.01
C VAL A 193 -4.26 -13.72 12.74
N ASP A 194 -5.13 -14.10 13.69
CA ASP A 194 -6.56 -13.78 13.63
C ASP A 194 -6.73 -12.27 13.87
N ALA A 195 -7.23 -11.58 12.85
CA ALA A 195 -7.41 -10.13 12.85
C ALA A 195 -8.36 -9.67 13.96
N GLU A 196 -9.45 -10.41 14.21
CA GLU A 196 -10.44 -10.04 15.25
C GLU A 196 -9.83 -10.13 16.65
N ARG A 197 -8.94 -11.10 16.88
CA ARG A 197 -8.27 -11.29 18.17
C ARG A 197 -7.05 -10.39 18.34
N TYR A 198 -6.31 -10.15 17.27
CA TYR A 198 -5.04 -9.44 17.33
C TYR A 198 -5.21 -7.92 17.39
N LEU A 199 -6.09 -7.35 16.56
CA LEU A 199 -6.26 -5.90 16.43
C LEU A 199 -6.62 -5.17 17.74
N PRO A 200 -7.47 -5.70 18.64
CA PRO A 200 -7.77 -5.04 19.91
C PRO A 200 -6.52 -4.73 20.74
N SER A 201 -5.53 -5.64 20.74
CA SER A 201 -4.28 -5.48 21.50
C SER A 201 -3.34 -4.41 20.91
N VAL A 202 -3.40 -4.23 19.57
CA VAL A 202 -2.65 -3.21 18.83
C VAL A 202 -3.30 -1.83 19.03
N LEU A 203 -4.61 -1.77 18.85
CA LEU A 203 -5.39 -0.54 18.90
C LEU A 203 -5.54 0.00 20.33
N ARG A 204 -5.70 -0.89 21.32
CA ARG A 204 -5.92 -0.53 22.73
C ARG A 204 -7.09 0.45 22.92
N GLY A 205 -8.13 0.30 22.09
CA GLY A 205 -9.31 1.17 22.11
C GLY A 205 -9.05 2.62 21.69
N ARG A 206 -7.93 2.91 21.02
CA ARG A 206 -7.61 4.26 20.51
C ARG A 206 -8.29 4.53 19.16
N PRO A 207 -8.61 5.80 18.83
CA PRO A 207 -9.08 6.16 17.50
C PRO A 207 -8.06 5.79 16.44
N PHE A 208 -8.52 5.16 15.36
CA PHE A 208 -7.58 4.66 14.36
C PHE A 208 -8.08 4.83 12.93
N ALA A 209 -7.11 4.74 12.03
CA ALA A 209 -7.34 4.64 10.60
C ALA A 209 -6.56 3.46 10.03
N ALA A 210 -7.04 2.89 8.94
CA ALA A 210 -6.36 1.77 8.27
C ALA A 210 -6.26 2.00 6.75
N LYS A 211 -5.17 1.52 6.17
CA LYS A 211 -5.02 1.20 4.75
C LYS A 211 -4.88 -0.32 4.64
N VAL A 212 -5.66 -0.93 3.75
CA VAL A 212 -5.69 -2.38 3.52
C VAL A 212 -5.45 -2.63 2.05
N ASP A 213 -4.37 -3.34 1.75
CA ASP A 213 -3.97 -3.71 0.40
C ASP A 213 -3.30 -5.07 0.51
N VAL A 214 -4.16 -6.07 0.68
CA VAL A 214 -3.77 -7.45 0.92
C VAL A 214 -4.40 -8.24 -0.20
N GLU A 215 -3.60 -8.56 -1.21
CA GLU A 215 -3.99 -9.20 -2.48
C GLU A 215 -4.85 -10.47 -2.30
N GLY A 216 -6.17 -10.29 -2.11
CA GLY A 216 -7.15 -11.36 -1.88
C GLY A 216 -7.49 -11.68 -0.42
N GLY A 217 -6.93 -10.98 0.57
CA GLY A 217 -7.22 -11.17 2.00
C GLY A 217 -8.31 -10.25 2.56
N GLU A 218 -8.94 -9.42 1.72
CA GLU A 218 -9.73 -8.28 2.18
C GLU A 218 -11.01 -8.69 2.91
N LEU A 219 -11.60 -9.83 2.52
CA LEU A 219 -12.81 -10.36 3.17
C LEU A 219 -12.57 -10.81 4.62
N ALA A 220 -11.32 -11.12 4.99
CA ALA A 220 -10.98 -11.40 6.39
C ALA A 220 -10.62 -10.11 7.13
N VAL A 221 -9.79 -9.25 6.53
CA VAL A 221 -9.19 -8.09 7.20
C VAL A 221 -10.15 -6.91 7.33
N VAL A 222 -10.85 -6.53 6.26
CA VAL A 222 -11.69 -5.32 6.27
C VAL A 222 -12.81 -5.47 7.28
N PRO A 223 -13.63 -6.55 7.29
CA PRO A 223 -14.70 -6.67 8.28
C PRO A 223 -14.20 -6.67 9.73
N ALA A 224 -13.05 -7.29 10.00
CA ALA A 224 -12.44 -7.28 11.33
C ALA A 224 -12.10 -5.86 11.81
N LEU A 225 -11.64 -4.98 10.91
CA LEU A 225 -11.40 -3.56 11.21
C LEU A 225 -12.69 -2.77 11.42
N LEU A 226 -13.71 -2.98 10.57
CA LEU A 226 -14.98 -2.25 10.65
C LEU A 226 -15.72 -2.52 11.98
N ARG A 227 -15.52 -3.70 12.57
CA ARG A 227 -16.09 -4.07 13.88
C ARG A 227 -15.36 -3.45 15.06
N GLN A 228 -14.15 -2.91 14.88
CA GLN A 228 -13.40 -2.29 15.98
C GLN A 228 -14.01 -0.92 16.35
N PRO A 229 -14.11 -0.62 17.65
CA PRO A 229 -14.63 0.66 18.09
C PRO A 229 -13.68 1.80 17.71
N ARG A 230 -14.24 3.01 17.53
CA ARG A 230 -13.49 4.26 17.26
C ARG A 230 -12.67 4.24 15.96
N MET A 231 -12.99 3.36 15.02
CA MET A 231 -12.49 3.48 13.65
C MET A 231 -12.93 4.82 13.06
N ARG A 232 -11.99 5.59 12.51
CA ARG A 232 -12.26 6.86 11.81
C ARG A 232 -12.48 6.63 10.33
N PHE A 233 -11.59 5.86 9.70
CA PHE A 233 -11.71 5.47 8.31
C PHE A 233 -10.87 4.24 7.98
N CYS A 234 -11.27 3.53 6.93
CA CYS A 234 -10.52 2.44 6.32
C CYS A 234 -10.46 2.68 4.81
N ILE A 235 -9.26 2.80 4.26
CA ILE A 235 -9.04 2.76 2.82
C ILE A 235 -8.66 1.33 2.46
N PHE A 236 -9.30 0.75 1.45
CA PHE A 236 -8.98 -0.59 1.01
C PHE A 236 -9.02 -0.72 -0.51
N GLU A 237 -8.10 -1.51 -1.05
CA GLU A 237 -8.18 -2.00 -2.43
C GLU A 237 -9.10 -3.22 -2.47
N SER A 238 -9.84 -3.40 -3.56
CA SER A 238 -10.61 -4.61 -3.85
C SER A 238 -10.49 -4.97 -5.33
N GLY A 239 -9.38 -5.63 -5.66
CA GLY A 239 -9.10 -6.11 -7.02
C GLY A 239 -10.07 -7.22 -7.47
N ILE A 240 -10.53 -8.06 -6.54
CA ILE A 240 -11.43 -9.17 -6.81
C ILE A 240 -12.88 -8.69 -6.86
N ALA A 241 -13.45 -8.60 -8.07
CA ALA A 241 -14.83 -8.11 -8.29
C ALA A 241 -15.90 -8.87 -7.47
N ALA A 242 -15.71 -10.17 -7.26
CA ALA A 242 -16.63 -11.01 -6.47
C ALA A 242 -16.70 -10.59 -4.99
N ASN A 243 -15.63 -10.01 -4.43
CA ASN A 243 -15.57 -9.63 -3.01
C ASN A 243 -16.34 -8.33 -2.72
N ARG A 244 -16.57 -7.49 -3.74
CA ARG A 244 -17.09 -6.12 -3.57
C ARG A 244 -18.50 -6.06 -3.00
N ALA A 245 -19.38 -6.99 -3.40
CA ALA A 245 -20.74 -7.03 -2.87
C ALA A 245 -20.76 -7.31 -1.37
N VAL A 246 -19.95 -8.27 -0.92
CA VAL A 246 -19.81 -8.62 0.50
C VAL A 246 -19.19 -7.44 1.28
N LEU A 247 -18.12 -6.83 0.74
CA LEU A 247 -17.49 -5.66 1.38
C LEU A 247 -18.45 -4.48 1.51
N TRP A 248 -19.28 -4.21 0.47
CA TRP A 248 -20.34 -3.20 0.54
C TRP A 248 -21.30 -3.46 1.69
N GLU A 249 -21.80 -4.69 1.81
CA GLU A 249 -22.74 -5.08 2.87
C GLU A 249 -22.13 -4.89 4.26
N GLN A 250 -20.86 -5.26 4.45
CA GLN A 250 -20.17 -5.08 5.73
C GLN A 250 -19.99 -3.60 6.09
N VAL A 251 -19.64 -2.74 5.11
CA VAL A 251 -19.53 -1.29 5.32
C VAL A 251 -20.88 -0.67 5.65
N ALA A 252 -21.93 -1.04 4.92
CA ALA A 252 -23.29 -0.56 5.15
C ALA A 252 -23.83 -1.01 6.52
N ALA A 253 -23.59 -2.27 6.91
CA ALA A 253 -23.98 -2.80 8.22
C ALA A 253 -23.25 -2.09 9.37
N ALA A 254 -22.01 -1.64 9.16
CA ALA A 254 -21.26 -0.83 10.11
C ALA A 254 -21.73 0.64 10.18
N GLY A 255 -22.72 1.05 9.37
CA GLY A 255 -23.25 2.42 9.36
C GLY A 255 -22.27 3.46 8.78
N LEU A 256 -21.32 3.02 7.96
CA LEU A 256 -20.27 3.85 7.39
C LEU A 256 -20.66 4.35 5.99
N ARG A 257 -20.06 5.47 5.58
CA ARG A 257 -20.18 5.97 4.20
C ARG A 257 -19.03 5.40 3.38
N LEU A 258 -19.33 4.92 2.17
CA LEU A 258 -18.32 4.41 1.25
C LEU A 258 -18.12 5.37 0.08
N TYR A 259 -16.88 5.58 -0.30
CA TYR A 259 -16.50 6.35 -1.48
C TYR A 259 -15.57 5.54 -2.36
N ALA A 260 -15.78 5.55 -3.67
CA ALA A 260 -14.76 5.15 -4.63
C ALA A 260 -13.72 6.26 -4.77
N ILE A 261 -12.43 5.87 -4.80
CA ILE A 261 -11.29 6.76 -4.94
C ILE A 261 -10.78 6.68 -6.37
N ALA A 262 -10.66 7.83 -7.04
CA ALA A 262 -10.06 7.91 -8.35
C ALA A 262 -8.93 8.96 -8.39
N ASN A 263 -7.89 8.66 -9.18
CA ASN A 263 -6.81 9.59 -9.46
C ASN A 263 -7.31 10.77 -10.32
N GLY A 264 -7.55 11.92 -9.68
CA GLY A 264 -7.77 13.18 -10.36
C GLY A 264 -6.46 13.85 -10.77
N LEU A 265 -6.54 14.89 -11.62
CA LEU A 265 -5.35 15.57 -12.15
C LEU A 265 -4.55 16.31 -11.04
N TRP A 266 -5.26 16.93 -10.08
CA TRP A 266 -4.66 17.76 -9.02
C TRP A 266 -4.99 17.32 -7.61
N LYS A 267 -6.08 16.57 -7.41
CA LYS A 267 -6.56 16.03 -6.14
C LYS A 267 -7.26 14.68 -6.35
N PRO A 268 -7.34 13.81 -5.34
CA PRO A 268 -8.19 12.62 -5.39
C PRO A 268 -9.64 13.03 -5.69
N LYS A 269 -10.32 12.28 -6.55
CA LYS A 269 -11.76 12.41 -6.77
C LYS A 269 -12.45 11.33 -5.95
N LEU A 270 -13.44 11.72 -5.15
CA LEU A 270 -14.27 10.80 -4.38
C LEU A 270 -15.68 10.79 -4.96
N THR A 271 -16.22 9.59 -5.18
CA THR A 271 -17.60 9.39 -5.58
C THR A 271 -18.26 8.53 -4.52
N GLU A 272 -19.30 9.05 -3.86
CA GLU A 272 -20.02 8.27 -2.86
C GLU A 272 -20.75 7.10 -3.52
N ILE A 273 -20.68 5.95 -2.86
CA ILE A 273 -21.32 4.72 -3.30
C ILE A 273 -22.54 4.49 -2.41
N HIS A 274 -23.66 4.19 -3.05
CA HIS A 274 -24.95 3.97 -2.38
C HIS A 274 -25.50 2.54 -2.58
N SER A 275 -24.79 1.70 -3.33
CA SER A 275 -25.16 0.30 -3.57
C SER A 275 -23.94 -0.54 -3.97
N ALA A 276 -24.01 -1.86 -3.78
CA ALA A 276 -22.96 -2.79 -4.21
C ALA A 276 -22.61 -2.65 -5.69
N ALA A 277 -23.60 -2.40 -6.55
CA ALA A 277 -23.39 -2.18 -7.99
C ALA A 277 -22.52 -0.95 -8.28
N GLY A 278 -22.55 0.07 -7.42
CA GLY A 278 -21.71 1.27 -7.55
C GLY A 278 -20.21 1.01 -7.36
N MET A 279 -19.83 -0.14 -6.75
CA MET A 279 -18.42 -0.55 -6.65
C MET A 279 -17.88 -1.17 -7.95
N ALA A 280 -18.74 -1.43 -8.94
CA ALA A 280 -18.29 -1.98 -10.21
C ALA A 280 -17.33 -1.03 -10.93
N GLY A 281 -16.24 -1.59 -11.49
CA GLY A 281 -15.24 -0.82 -12.24
C GLY A 281 -14.32 0.09 -11.40
N GLN A 282 -14.38 0.00 -10.07
CA GLN A 282 -13.48 0.70 -9.14
C GLN A 282 -12.61 -0.30 -8.38
N SER A 283 -11.38 0.07 -8.04
CA SER A 283 -10.43 -0.75 -7.24
C SER A 283 -10.29 -0.23 -5.82
N ASP A 284 -10.24 1.09 -5.66
CA ASP A 284 -9.89 1.75 -4.40
C ASP A 284 -11.10 2.37 -3.73
N PHE A 285 -11.25 2.10 -2.43
CA PHE A 285 -12.41 2.55 -1.66
C PHE A 285 -12.01 3.19 -0.33
N LEU A 286 -12.81 4.14 0.12
CA LEU A 286 -12.73 4.76 1.45
C LEU A 286 -14.05 4.47 2.19
N ALA A 287 -14.00 3.65 3.24
CA ALA A 287 -15.05 3.56 4.25
C ALA A 287 -14.78 4.60 5.35
N LEU A 288 -15.76 5.43 5.67
CA LEU A 288 -15.61 6.59 6.52
C LEU A 288 -16.69 6.62 7.60
N ALA A 289 -16.30 6.87 8.84
CA ALA A 289 -17.24 7.11 9.93
C ALA A 289 -18.11 8.34 9.62
N PRO A 290 -19.43 8.31 9.92
CA PRO A 290 -20.36 9.40 9.62
C PRO A 290 -20.21 10.59 10.60
N ASP A 291 -18.97 11.06 10.78
CA ASP A 291 -18.60 12.17 11.64
C ASP A 291 -18.49 13.46 10.80
N ALA A 292 -19.15 14.54 11.27
CA ALA A 292 -19.21 15.79 10.52
C ALA A 292 -17.83 16.44 10.31
N ALA A 293 -16.91 16.31 11.27
CA ALA A 293 -15.56 16.85 11.15
C ALA A 293 -14.73 16.06 10.13
N LEU A 294 -14.85 14.73 10.11
CA LEU A 294 -14.22 13.90 9.08
C LEU A 294 -14.77 14.20 7.68
N LEU A 295 -16.09 14.36 7.56
CA LEU A 295 -16.74 14.66 6.29
C LEU A 295 -16.34 16.02 5.73
N ALA A 296 -16.19 17.04 6.60
CA ALA A 296 -15.70 18.36 6.21
C ALA A 296 -14.27 18.33 5.66
N ARG A 297 -13.48 17.31 6.00
CA ARG A 297 -12.11 17.12 5.51
C ARG A 297 -12.05 16.45 4.14
N LEU A 298 -13.14 15.93 3.57
CA LEU A 298 -13.07 15.32 2.24
C LEU A 298 -12.67 16.36 1.17
N PRO A 299 -11.91 15.94 0.14
CA PRO A 299 -11.67 16.80 -1.01
C PRO A 299 -13.01 17.12 -1.70
N ARG A 300 -13.42 18.39 -1.62
CA ARG A 300 -14.39 18.98 -2.55
C ARG A 300 -13.80 18.98 -3.95
#